data_AF-E2AZC8-F1
#
_entry.id   AF-E2AZC8-F1
#
_cell.length_a   1.000
_cell.length_b   1.000
_cell.length_c   1.000
_cell.angle_alpha   90.00
_cell.angle_beta   90.00
_cell.angle_gamma   90.00
#
_symmetry.space_group_name_H-M   'P 1'
#
loop_
_entity.id
_entity.type
_entity.pdbx_description
1 polymer ?
#
loop_
_entity_poly.entity_id
_entity_poly.type
_entity_poly.pdbx_seq_one_letter_code
_entity_poly.pdbx_strand_id
1 'polypeptide(L)'
;MSNEAYAQQCNVRELMREDANSEVFFQKYTLSEETAARLESIREMLKDDIAQANPLWKVIAGENEEEVYSESETSNNDDESNHNESQMMHDQLVVPSTQFYFTQTERTFVETSDTSAALPQRCDILESACESLERNNGRLDFVQLENLSNEDLIPVVDEMAGKLSLKGIYNLCASMNNMTIEQKIKYLNVLCTHLLLPKIIELEEPSRLLSSAIVECVKNFPDEIQQFIFVPLLNAELKDTMLITTIINSFDLEKKAILLEEFLAYVKELKSWHISILQNFLSVRLDHNMTDKITKLFSGKALYYSKDKTFGKLILSFLKLNTALSQEQKNLMVEVVAVNETLFKRPMENILKNM
;
A
#
# COMPACT_ATOMS: atom_id res chain seq x y z
N MET A 1 -33.60 -15.44 -58.61
CA MET A 1 -32.31 -14.80 -58.23
C MET A 1 -31.93 -15.43 -56.92
N SER A 2 -31.15 -16.49 -57.00
CA SER A 2 -30.94 -17.46 -55.92
C SER A 2 -29.45 -17.80 -55.84
N ASN A 3 -29.00 -18.04 -54.61
CA ASN A 3 -27.84 -18.84 -54.22
C ASN A 3 -26.44 -18.27 -54.49
N GLU A 4 -25.98 -17.38 -53.59
CA GLU A 4 -24.56 -17.23 -53.25
C GLU A 4 -24.36 -17.36 -51.72
N ALA A 5 -24.87 -18.46 -51.18
CA ALA A 5 -24.63 -18.88 -49.81
C ALA A 5 -24.26 -20.37 -49.79
N TYR A 6 -23.29 -20.81 -50.60
CA TYR A 6 -22.74 -22.17 -50.54
C TYR A 6 -21.39 -22.24 -51.27
N ALA A 7 -20.33 -21.65 -50.69
CA ALA A 7 -18.95 -21.91 -51.12
C ALA A 7 -17.90 -21.68 -50.01
N GLN A 8 -18.29 -21.82 -48.74
CA GLN A 8 -17.37 -21.73 -47.59
C GLN A 8 -17.63 -22.81 -46.53
N GLN A 9 -18.17 -23.95 -46.97
CA GLN A 9 -18.27 -25.18 -46.22
C GLN A 9 -17.69 -26.31 -47.07
N CYS A 10 -16.36 -26.43 -47.08
CA CYS A 10 -15.62 -27.67 -47.38
C CYS A 10 -14.11 -27.39 -47.30
N ASN A 11 -13.60 -27.13 -46.08
CA ASN A 11 -12.19 -27.39 -45.78
C ASN A 11 -11.93 -27.49 -44.26
N VAL A 12 -12.83 -28.20 -43.55
CA VAL A 12 -12.75 -28.43 -42.09
C VAL A 12 -12.43 -29.90 -41.76
N ARG A 13 -11.87 -30.72 -42.67
CA ARG A 13 -11.68 -32.15 -42.36
C ARG A 13 -10.37 -32.85 -42.70
N GLU A 14 -9.37 -32.18 -43.28
CA GLU A 14 -8.06 -32.82 -43.48
C GLU A 14 -6.92 -31.85 -43.18
N LEU A 15 -6.63 -31.66 -41.90
CA LEU A 15 -5.25 -31.66 -41.39
C LEU A 15 -5.26 -31.74 -39.84
N MET A 16 -6.00 -32.72 -39.32
CA MET A 16 -5.78 -33.20 -37.95
C MET A 16 -5.36 -34.66 -38.04
N ARG A 17 -4.05 -34.85 -38.09
CA ARG A 17 -3.42 -36.05 -37.55
C ARG A 17 -2.00 -35.71 -37.12
N GLU A 18 -1.80 -35.88 -35.82
CA GLU A 18 -0.55 -36.31 -35.19
C GLU A 18 0.69 -35.48 -35.51
N ASP A 19 1.07 -34.61 -34.57
CA ASP A 19 2.38 -34.77 -33.94
C ASP A 19 2.32 -34.22 -32.51
N ALA A 20 2.25 -35.16 -31.57
CA ALA A 20 2.65 -34.96 -30.20
C ALA A 20 4.17 -34.83 -30.21
N ASN A 21 4.69 -33.64 -29.88
CA ASN A 21 6.01 -33.33 -29.29
C ASN A 21 6.28 -31.83 -29.45
N SER A 22 5.70 -30.98 -28.58
CA SER A 22 6.10 -29.57 -28.52
C SER A 22 7.35 -29.43 -27.65
N GLU A 23 8.50 -29.70 -28.25
CA GLU A 23 9.78 -29.20 -27.75
C GLU A 23 9.72 -27.66 -27.67
N VAL A 24 10.39 -27.16 -26.64
CA VAL A 24 10.52 -25.75 -26.27
C VAL A 24 11.05 -24.92 -27.46
N PHE A 25 10.19 -24.09 -28.06
CA PHE A 25 10.60 -23.04 -29.00
C PHE A 25 10.64 -21.68 -28.29
N PHE A 26 11.62 -21.46 -27.41
CA PHE A 26 12.07 -20.10 -27.17
C PHE A 26 12.97 -19.70 -28.35
N GLN A 27 12.36 -19.03 -29.33
CA GLN A 27 13.12 -18.33 -30.36
C GLN A 27 14.09 -17.36 -29.66
N LYS A 28 15.39 -17.49 -29.93
CA LYS A 28 16.40 -16.53 -29.49
C LYS A 28 16.03 -15.15 -30.04
N TYR A 29 15.50 -14.28 -29.19
CA TYR A 29 15.27 -12.89 -29.53
C TYR A 29 16.61 -12.15 -29.54
N THR A 30 17.14 -11.87 -30.72
CA THR A 30 18.25 -10.93 -30.90
C THR A 30 17.67 -9.53 -31.06
N LEU A 31 18.14 -8.58 -30.25
CA LEU A 31 17.79 -7.17 -30.40
C LEU A 31 18.20 -6.69 -31.79
N SER A 32 17.38 -5.84 -32.41
CA SER A 32 17.77 -5.23 -33.69
C SER A 32 18.98 -4.33 -33.47
N GLU A 33 19.83 -4.25 -34.49
CA GLU A 33 21.06 -3.45 -34.46
C GLU A 33 20.77 -1.97 -34.14
N GLU A 34 19.63 -1.45 -34.60
CA GLU A 34 19.16 -0.10 -34.26
C GLU A 34 18.83 0.04 -32.75
N THR A 35 18.20 -0.97 -32.15
CA THR A 35 17.86 -0.95 -30.72
C THR A 35 19.11 -1.07 -29.86
N ALA A 36 20.05 -1.91 -30.29
CA ALA A 36 21.35 -2.04 -29.64
C ALA A 36 22.16 -0.73 -29.71
N ALA A 37 22.18 -0.07 -30.87
CA ALA A 37 22.86 1.22 -31.04
C ALA A 37 22.23 2.34 -30.20
N ARG A 38 20.89 2.37 -30.06
CA ARG A 38 20.21 3.33 -29.16
C ARG A 38 20.53 3.08 -27.69
N LEU A 39 20.58 1.82 -27.27
CA LEU A 39 20.96 1.45 -25.90
C LEU A 39 22.42 1.84 -25.61
N GLU A 40 23.34 1.63 -26.56
CA GLU A 40 24.73 2.04 -26.39
C GLU A 40 24.87 3.57 -26.33
N SER A 41 24.10 4.31 -27.12
CA SER A 41 24.06 5.78 -27.04
C SER A 41 23.54 6.29 -25.69
N ILE A 42 22.53 5.62 -25.11
CA ILE A 42 22.00 5.95 -23.78
C ILE A 42 23.05 5.63 -22.69
N ARG A 43 23.75 4.50 -22.84
CA ARG A 43 24.82 4.08 -21.93
C ARG A 43 25.97 5.10 -21.91
N GLU A 44 26.41 5.58 -23.07
CA GLU A 44 27.46 6.60 -23.16
C GLU A 44 27.01 7.95 -22.57
N MET A 45 25.75 8.36 -22.77
CA MET A 45 25.22 9.56 -22.10
C MET A 45 25.17 9.43 -20.57
N LEU A 46 24.90 8.23 -20.05
CA LEU A 46 24.81 7.98 -18.60
C LEU A 46 26.18 7.88 -17.92
N LYS A 47 27.25 7.52 -18.64
CA LYS A 47 28.60 7.44 -18.07
C LYS A 47 29.10 8.78 -17.55
N ASP A 48 28.78 9.88 -18.23
CA ASP A 48 29.18 11.23 -17.82
C ASP A 48 28.42 11.71 -16.56
N ASP A 49 27.16 11.28 -16.38
CA ASP A 49 26.34 11.60 -15.19
C ASP A 49 26.74 10.78 -13.95
N ILE A 50 27.18 9.53 -14.13
CA ILE A 50 27.63 8.65 -13.03
C ILE A 50 28.96 9.15 -12.42
N ALA A 51 29.81 9.83 -13.21
CA ALA A 51 31.05 10.41 -12.71
C ALA A 51 30.82 11.56 -11.71
N GLN A 52 29.67 12.25 -11.78
CA GLN A 52 29.26 13.33 -10.85
C GLN A 52 28.22 12.88 -9.81
N ALA A 53 27.69 11.67 -9.92
CA ALA A 53 26.68 11.14 -9.02
C ALA A 53 27.25 10.71 -7.66
N ASN A 54 26.36 10.58 -6.66
CA ASN A 54 26.67 10.11 -5.32
C ASN A 54 27.46 8.77 -5.37
N PRO A 55 28.60 8.65 -4.68
CA PRO A 55 29.51 7.49 -4.76
C PRO A 55 28.85 6.14 -4.44
N LEU A 56 27.69 6.13 -3.77
CA LEU A 56 26.90 4.91 -3.54
C LEU A 56 26.41 4.25 -4.85
N TRP A 57 26.20 5.03 -5.91
CA TRP A 57 25.74 4.50 -7.21
C TRP A 57 26.83 3.76 -7.99
N LYS A 58 28.11 4.07 -7.74
CA LYS A 58 29.24 3.34 -8.36
C LYS A 58 29.32 1.89 -7.88
N VAL A 59 28.94 1.64 -6.63
CA VAL A 59 28.85 0.29 -6.05
C VAL A 59 27.74 -0.53 -6.72
N ILE A 60 26.62 0.11 -7.04
CA ILE A 60 25.47 -0.55 -7.71
C ILE A 60 25.76 -0.79 -9.20
N ALA A 61 26.54 0.08 -9.85
CA ALA A 61 26.93 -0.04 -11.24
C ALA A 61 28.01 -1.11 -11.51
N GLY A 62 28.54 -1.76 -10.46
CA GLY A 62 29.51 -2.86 -10.60
C GLY A 62 30.93 -2.42 -10.98
N GLU A 63 31.33 -1.18 -10.65
CA GLU A 63 32.66 -0.63 -10.97
C GLU A 63 33.76 -0.98 -9.95
N ASN A 64 33.55 -1.97 -9.07
CA ASN A 64 34.62 -2.47 -8.22
C ASN A 64 35.19 -3.76 -8.83
N GLU A 65 36.39 -3.66 -9.40
CA GLU A 65 37.25 -4.83 -9.62
C GLU A 65 37.42 -5.55 -8.28
N GLU A 66 36.94 -6.78 -8.19
CA GLU A 66 37.23 -7.66 -7.06
C GLU A 66 38.74 -7.88 -7.01
N GLU A 67 39.40 -7.35 -5.97
CA GLU A 67 40.74 -7.79 -5.59
C GLU A 67 40.66 -9.27 -5.21
N VAL A 68 41.09 -10.12 -6.14
CA VAL A 68 41.33 -11.54 -5.94
C VAL A 68 42.43 -11.68 -4.88
N TYR A 69 42.03 -11.94 -3.64
CA TYR A 69 42.94 -12.45 -2.62
C TYR A 69 43.41 -13.84 -3.04
N SER A 70 44.63 -13.89 -3.56
CA SER A 70 45.34 -15.13 -3.84
C SER A 70 45.85 -15.70 -2.52
N GLU A 71 45.20 -16.75 -2.01
CA GLU A 71 45.80 -17.58 -0.96
C GLU A 71 46.96 -18.38 -1.56
N SER A 72 48.18 -17.96 -1.22
CA SER A 72 49.41 -18.68 -1.55
C SER A 72 49.54 -19.93 -0.70
N GLU A 73 49.74 -21.07 -1.37
CA GLU A 73 50.22 -22.30 -0.76
C GLU A 73 51.55 -22.08 -0.01
N THR A 74 51.61 -22.53 1.24
CA THR A 74 52.88 -22.91 1.86
C THR A 74 52.76 -24.31 2.44
N SER A 75 53.28 -25.25 1.66
CA SER A 75 53.80 -26.54 2.12
C SER A 75 54.75 -26.34 3.29
N ASN A 76 54.58 -27.12 4.36
CA ASN A 76 55.69 -27.84 4.97
C ASN A 76 55.16 -29.05 5.74
N ASN A 77 55.69 -30.20 5.34
CA ASN A 77 55.60 -31.48 6.01
C ASN A 77 56.21 -31.39 7.42
N ASP A 78 55.67 -32.18 8.35
CA ASP A 78 56.51 -33.08 9.14
C ASP A 78 55.71 -34.26 9.67
N ASP A 79 56.44 -35.34 9.81
CA ASP A 79 56.07 -36.74 9.63
C ASP A 79 55.92 -37.47 10.98
N GLU A 80 55.40 -38.71 10.88
CA GLU A 80 55.53 -39.82 11.85
C GLU A 80 54.74 -39.79 13.18
N SER A 81 53.76 -40.70 13.31
CA SER A 81 54.04 -42.07 13.80
C SER A 81 52.77 -42.90 14.11
N ASN A 82 52.58 -43.93 13.28
CA ASN A 82 52.37 -45.35 13.62
C ASN A 82 51.19 -45.88 14.46
N HIS A 83 50.52 -46.86 13.82
CA HIS A 83 49.95 -48.13 14.33
C HIS A 83 48.72 -48.06 15.26
N ASN A 84 47.64 -48.84 15.10
CA ASN A 84 47.51 -50.22 14.64
C ASN A 84 46.10 -50.50 14.09
N GLU A 85 46.03 -51.34 13.06
CA GLU A 85 44.84 -52.09 12.66
C GLU A 85 44.49 -53.16 13.71
N SER A 86 43.20 -53.46 13.90
CA SER A 86 42.63 -54.81 13.70
C SER A 86 41.26 -55.03 14.38
N GLN A 87 40.50 -55.96 13.78
CA GLN A 87 39.30 -56.70 14.25
C GLN A 87 37.95 -56.07 13.90
N MET A 88 37.30 -56.49 12.80
CA MET A 88 36.53 -57.74 12.56
C MET A 88 35.11 -57.76 13.18
N MET A 89 34.13 -57.81 12.27
CA MET A 89 32.90 -58.64 12.30
C MET A 89 31.93 -58.49 13.48
N HIS A 90 30.73 -57.95 13.21
CA HIS A 90 29.53 -58.79 13.16
C HIS A 90 28.29 -58.05 12.65
N ASP A 91 27.78 -58.50 11.51
CA ASP A 91 26.36 -58.46 11.16
C ASP A 91 25.55 -59.20 12.25
N GLN A 92 24.48 -58.58 12.76
CA GLN A 92 23.22 -59.30 12.93
C GLN A 92 22.00 -58.37 13.08
N LEU A 93 21.31 -58.20 11.95
CA LEU A 93 19.88 -57.93 11.87
C LEU A 93 19.08 -58.99 12.65
N VAL A 94 18.33 -58.58 13.68
CA VAL A 94 17.08 -59.23 14.08
C VAL A 94 16.13 -58.17 14.64
N VAL A 95 15.17 -57.75 13.81
CA VAL A 95 13.94 -57.06 14.24
C VAL A 95 12.83 -58.12 14.32
N PRO A 96 12.04 -58.23 15.40
CA PRO A 96 10.82 -59.00 15.37
C PRO A 96 9.65 -58.13 14.90
N SER A 97 9.07 -58.58 13.79
CA SER A 97 7.83 -58.20 13.16
C SER A 97 6.63 -58.14 14.11
N THR A 98 5.82 -57.08 14.02
CA THR A 98 4.35 -57.19 14.14
C THR A 98 3.69 -56.29 13.10
N GLN A 99 2.56 -56.78 12.61
CA GLN A 99 1.93 -56.46 11.34
C GLN A 99 1.13 -55.15 11.41
N PHE A 100 1.41 -54.22 10.51
CA PHE A 100 0.40 -53.34 9.91
C PHE A 100 0.75 -53.13 8.44
N TYR A 101 -0.04 -53.75 7.55
CA TYR A 101 0.05 -53.50 6.11
C TYR A 101 -0.54 -52.12 5.80
N PHE A 102 0.31 -51.12 5.60
CA PHE A 102 0.02 -50.04 4.67
C PHE A 102 1.06 -50.14 3.55
N THR A 103 0.61 -50.54 2.36
CA THR A 103 1.37 -50.41 1.13
C THR A 103 1.65 -48.94 0.89
N GLN A 104 2.85 -48.47 1.24
CA GLN A 104 3.39 -47.27 0.63
C GLN A 104 3.86 -47.68 -0.77
N THR A 105 3.03 -47.43 -1.78
CA THR A 105 3.57 -47.23 -3.13
C THR A 105 4.48 -46.02 -3.05
N GLU A 106 5.79 -46.21 -3.24
CA GLU A 106 6.71 -45.12 -3.54
C GLU A 106 6.09 -44.29 -4.66
N ARG A 107 5.53 -43.13 -4.31
CA ARG A 107 5.24 -42.10 -5.31
C ARG A 107 6.59 -41.60 -5.77
N THR A 108 6.94 -41.93 -7.00
CA THR A 108 7.94 -41.19 -7.75
C THR A 108 7.55 -39.72 -7.65
N PHE A 109 8.36 -38.93 -6.94
CA PHE A 109 8.24 -37.49 -6.94
C PHE A 109 8.49 -37.04 -8.38
N VAL A 110 7.40 -36.81 -9.11
CA VAL A 110 7.44 -35.95 -10.29
C VAL A 110 7.47 -34.55 -9.73
N GLU A 111 8.60 -33.86 -9.85
CA GLU A 111 8.70 -32.41 -9.64
C GLU A 111 7.73 -31.71 -10.61
N THR A 112 6.49 -31.55 -10.16
CA THR A 112 5.52 -30.67 -10.79
C THR A 112 5.77 -29.26 -10.30
N SER A 113 6.56 -28.50 -11.07
CA SER A 113 6.57 -27.03 -11.16
C SER A 113 5.80 -26.26 -10.06
N ASP A 114 6.50 -25.92 -8.98
CA ASP A 114 6.42 -24.81 -7.99
C ASP A 114 5.21 -23.84 -7.90
N THR A 115 4.00 -24.19 -8.31
CA THR A 115 2.82 -23.30 -8.17
C THR A 115 1.72 -23.87 -7.29
N SER A 116 1.73 -25.17 -7.00
CA SER A 116 0.64 -25.80 -6.23
C SER A 116 0.88 -25.84 -4.70
N ALA A 117 2.12 -25.74 -4.22
CA ALA A 117 2.44 -25.78 -2.79
C ALA A 117 2.25 -24.43 -2.07
N ALA A 118 2.36 -23.31 -2.80
CA ALA A 118 2.20 -21.97 -2.23
C ALA A 118 0.74 -21.64 -1.87
N LEU A 119 -0.24 -22.17 -2.61
CA LEU A 119 -1.67 -21.89 -2.39
C LEU A 119 -2.20 -22.45 -1.06
N PRO A 120 -1.95 -23.72 -0.68
CA PRO A 120 -2.35 -24.26 0.63
C PRO A 120 -1.77 -23.45 1.80
N GLN A 121 -0.48 -23.07 1.71
CA GLN A 121 0.18 -22.31 2.75
C GLN A 121 -0.44 -20.91 2.95
N ARG A 122 -0.85 -20.23 1.86
CA ARG A 122 -1.55 -18.94 1.94
C ARG A 122 -2.92 -19.06 2.62
N CYS A 123 -3.70 -20.09 2.26
CA CYS A 123 -5.00 -20.34 2.89
C CYS A 123 -4.84 -20.63 4.39
N ASP A 124 -3.85 -21.44 4.77
CA ASP A 124 -3.60 -21.76 6.19
C ASP A 124 -3.16 -20.53 6.98
N ILE A 125 -2.28 -19.68 6.42
CA ILE A 125 -1.87 -18.41 7.05
C ILE A 125 -3.07 -17.47 7.19
N LEU A 126 -3.89 -17.33 6.15
CA LEU A 126 -5.08 -16.48 6.16
C LEU A 126 -6.06 -16.90 7.27
N GLU A 127 -6.43 -18.18 7.32
CA GLU A 127 -7.38 -18.67 8.31
C GLU A 127 -6.80 -18.55 9.73
N SER A 128 -5.53 -18.94 9.93
CA SER A 128 -4.85 -18.78 11.22
C SER A 128 -4.82 -17.32 11.70
N ALA A 129 -4.50 -16.38 10.81
CA ALA A 129 -4.43 -14.96 11.11
C ALA A 129 -5.82 -14.40 11.45
N CYS A 130 -6.84 -14.72 10.65
CA CYS A 130 -8.22 -14.31 10.90
C CYS A 130 -8.75 -14.88 12.22
N GLU A 131 -8.60 -16.18 12.47
CA GLU A 131 -9.00 -16.81 13.72
C GLU A 131 -8.32 -16.17 14.93
N SER A 132 -7.01 -15.93 14.84
CA SER A 132 -6.22 -15.33 15.92
C SER A 132 -6.70 -13.91 16.26
N LEU A 133 -7.06 -13.13 15.24
CA LEU A 133 -7.58 -11.78 15.40
C LEU A 133 -9.03 -11.75 15.91
N GLU A 134 -9.86 -12.73 15.61
CA GLU A 134 -11.25 -12.78 16.08
C GLU A 134 -11.41 -13.26 17.54
N ARG A 135 -10.35 -13.86 18.12
CA ARG A 135 -10.33 -14.28 19.53
C ARG A 135 -10.49 -13.09 20.49
N ASN A 136 -10.91 -13.39 21.72
CA ASN A 136 -10.91 -12.40 22.79
C ASN A 136 -9.46 -12.03 23.12
N ASN A 137 -9.13 -10.73 23.08
CA ASN A 137 -7.76 -10.23 23.16
C ASN A 137 -6.84 -10.85 22.09
N GLY A 138 -7.39 -11.06 20.90
CA GLY A 138 -6.67 -11.58 19.74
C GLY A 138 -5.47 -10.72 19.38
N ARG A 139 -4.45 -11.36 18.81
CA ARG A 139 -3.23 -10.70 18.31
C ARG A 139 -2.80 -11.36 17.02
N LEU A 140 -2.28 -10.55 16.11
CA LEU A 140 -1.61 -11.04 14.91
C LEU A 140 -0.17 -11.40 15.27
N ASP A 141 0.21 -12.65 15.01
CA ASP A 141 1.60 -13.07 15.05
C ASP A 141 2.25 -12.81 13.70
N PHE A 142 3.06 -11.74 13.63
CA PHE A 142 3.71 -11.33 12.38
C PHE A 142 4.70 -12.36 11.84
N VAL A 143 5.17 -13.32 12.66
CA VAL A 143 6.03 -14.43 12.21
C VAL A 143 5.30 -15.28 11.17
N GLN A 144 3.97 -15.39 11.25
CA GLN A 144 3.16 -16.11 10.25
C GLN A 144 3.24 -15.47 8.86
N LEU A 145 3.51 -14.16 8.80
CA LEU A 145 3.61 -13.39 7.55
C LEU A 145 5.06 -13.25 7.05
N GLU A 146 6.06 -13.63 7.85
CA GLU A 146 7.48 -13.45 7.49
C GLU A 146 7.87 -14.22 6.24
N ASN A 147 7.32 -15.43 6.08
CA ASN A 147 7.60 -16.32 4.96
C ASN A 147 6.86 -15.94 3.67
N LEU A 148 5.97 -14.95 3.70
CA LEU A 148 5.28 -14.48 2.51
C LEU A 148 6.17 -13.51 1.72
N SER A 149 6.21 -13.70 0.40
CA SER A 149 6.74 -12.71 -0.53
C SER A 149 5.84 -11.46 -0.54
N ASN A 150 6.35 -10.32 -1.01
CA ASN A 150 5.53 -9.12 -1.15
C ASN A 150 4.36 -9.32 -2.14
N GLU A 151 4.55 -10.16 -3.17
CA GLU A 151 3.50 -10.52 -4.14
C GLU A 151 2.37 -11.32 -3.51
N ASP A 152 2.68 -12.10 -2.46
CA ASP A 152 1.73 -12.98 -1.79
C ASP A 152 1.06 -12.33 -0.57
N LEU A 153 1.77 -11.39 0.07
CA LEU A 153 1.29 -10.68 1.24
C LEU A 153 0.05 -9.85 0.94
N ILE A 154 0.03 -9.12 -0.18
CA ILE A 154 -1.09 -8.23 -0.54
C ILE A 154 -2.39 -9.03 -0.71
N PRO A 155 -2.46 -10.10 -1.54
CA PRO A 155 -3.64 -10.93 -1.67
C PRO A 155 -4.15 -11.49 -0.34
N VAL A 156 -3.24 -11.96 0.53
CA VAL A 156 -3.61 -12.47 1.85
C VAL A 156 -4.25 -11.36 2.70
N VAL A 157 -3.66 -10.17 2.70
CA VAL A 157 -4.18 -9.02 3.47
C VAL A 157 -5.52 -8.52 2.91
N ASP A 158 -5.69 -8.49 1.59
CA ASP A 158 -6.96 -8.16 0.94
C ASP A 158 -8.06 -9.16 1.34
N GLU A 159 -7.76 -10.47 1.35
CA GLU A 159 -8.70 -11.49 1.82
C GLU A 159 -9.00 -11.40 3.32
N MET A 160 -8.00 -11.07 4.14
CA MET A 160 -8.20 -10.77 5.56
C MET A 160 -9.16 -9.60 5.75
N ALA A 161 -9.03 -8.55 4.92
CA ALA A 161 -9.97 -7.44 4.92
C ALA A 161 -11.40 -7.97 4.67
N GLY A 162 -11.63 -8.85 3.70
CA GLY A 162 -12.96 -9.44 3.47
C GLY A 162 -13.54 -10.18 4.69
N LYS A 163 -12.70 -10.89 5.45
CA LYS A 163 -13.14 -11.78 6.54
C LYS A 163 -13.26 -11.15 7.92
N LEU A 164 -12.41 -10.14 8.22
CA LEU A 164 -12.34 -9.59 9.57
C LEU A 164 -13.56 -8.74 9.94
N SER A 165 -14.08 -9.00 11.14
CA SER A 165 -15.07 -8.18 11.81
C SER A 165 -14.44 -6.91 12.39
N LEU A 166 -15.25 -5.94 12.82
CA LEU A 166 -14.73 -4.74 13.50
C LEU A 166 -13.90 -5.07 14.76
N LYS A 167 -14.18 -6.21 15.41
CA LYS A 167 -13.38 -6.71 16.53
C LYS A 167 -12.01 -7.19 16.07
N GLY A 168 -11.96 -7.96 14.98
CA GLY A 168 -10.71 -8.38 14.35
C GLY A 168 -9.86 -7.19 13.92
N ILE A 169 -10.47 -6.16 13.32
CA ILE A 169 -9.79 -4.92 12.95
C ILE A 169 -9.21 -4.19 14.17
N TYR A 170 -9.97 -4.10 15.26
CA TYR A 170 -9.47 -3.50 16.51
C TYR A 170 -8.25 -4.24 17.06
N ASN A 171 -8.32 -5.58 17.11
CA ASN A 171 -7.22 -6.42 17.57
C ASN A 171 -6.00 -6.31 16.64
N LEU A 172 -6.21 -6.14 15.34
CA LEU A 172 -5.14 -5.88 14.39
C LEU A 172 -4.45 -4.55 14.69
N CYS A 173 -5.21 -3.45 14.83
CA CYS A 173 -4.66 -2.15 15.21
C CYS A 173 -3.86 -2.22 16.52
N ALA A 174 -4.38 -2.96 17.52
CA ALA A 174 -3.65 -3.20 18.77
C ALA A 174 -2.36 -4.01 18.55
N SER A 175 -2.33 -4.94 17.60
CA SER A 175 -1.14 -5.69 17.22
C SER A 175 -0.11 -4.80 16.51
N MET A 176 -0.57 -3.92 15.61
CA MET A 176 0.27 -2.95 14.90
C MET A 176 1.01 -2.02 15.87
N ASN A 177 0.36 -1.63 16.97
CA ASN A 177 0.98 -0.80 18.01
C ASN A 177 2.20 -1.47 18.70
N ASN A 178 2.31 -2.80 18.61
CA ASN A 178 3.38 -3.58 19.23
C ASN A 178 4.42 -4.13 18.22
N MET A 179 4.39 -3.68 16.96
CA MET A 179 5.36 -4.09 15.94
C MET A 179 6.78 -3.59 16.24
N THR A 180 7.78 -4.40 15.86
CA THR A 180 9.17 -3.93 15.76
C THR A 180 9.34 -2.93 14.60
N ILE A 181 10.48 -2.25 14.53
CA ILE A 181 10.75 -1.25 13.48
C ILE A 181 10.77 -1.93 12.10
N GLU A 182 11.38 -3.11 11.99
CA GLU A 182 11.48 -3.89 10.76
C GLU A 182 10.08 -4.32 10.27
N GLN A 183 9.24 -4.77 11.21
CA GLN A 183 7.85 -5.14 10.92
C GLN A 183 7.02 -3.95 10.46
N LYS A 184 7.21 -2.76 11.08
CA LYS A 184 6.54 -1.53 10.64
C LYS A 184 6.91 -1.20 9.19
N ILE A 185 8.20 -1.20 8.86
CA ILE A 185 8.68 -0.90 7.50
C ILE A 185 8.09 -1.90 6.49
N LYS A 186 8.01 -3.20 6.85
CA LYS A 186 7.53 -4.24 5.94
C LYS A 186 6.00 -4.24 5.78
N TYR A 187 5.25 -4.11 6.87
CA TYR A 187 3.81 -4.42 6.88
C TYR A 187 2.88 -3.21 7.00
N LEU A 188 3.34 -2.08 7.56
CA LEU A 188 2.43 -0.99 7.94
C LEU A 188 1.72 -0.37 6.74
N ASN A 189 2.44 -0.12 5.64
CA ASN A 189 1.83 0.35 4.39
C ASN A 189 0.76 -0.63 3.89
N VAL A 190 1.09 -1.93 3.80
CA VAL A 190 0.15 -2.94 3.29
C VAL A 190 -1.09 -3.02 4.18
N LEU A 191 -0.93 -3.12 5.50
CA LEU A 191 -2.06 -3.20 6.43
C LEU A 191 -2.92 -1.93 6.43
N CYS A 192 -2.31 -0.75 6.31
CA CYS A 192 -3.06 0.50 6.20
C CYS A 192 -3.82 0.58 4.87
N THR A 193 -3.16 0.34 3.74
CA THR A 193 -3.69 0.59 2.40
C THR A 193 -4.66 -0.51 1.94
N HIS A 194 -4.37 -1.78 2.23
CA HIS A 194 -5.12 -2.94 1.73
C HIS A 194 -6.18 -3.46 2.71
N LEU A 195 -6.09 -3.10 3.99
CA LEU A 195 -7.01 -3.63 5.00
C LEU A 195 -7.74 -2.53 5.78
N LEU A 196 -7.03 -1.62 6.44
CA LEU A 196 -7.69 -0.57 7.22
C LEU A 196 -8.45 0.42 6.34
N LEU A 197 -7.84 0.92 5.27
CA LEU A 197 -8.45 1.92 4.39
C LEU A 197 -9.76 1.41 3.76
N PRO A 198 -9.81 0.22 3.10
CA PRO A 198 -11.07 -0.32 2.58
C PRO A 198 -12.14 -0.48 3.65
N LYS A 199 -11.76 -0.98 4.85
CA LYS A 199 -12.70 -1.12 5.98
C LYS A 199 -13.28 0.20 6.45
N ILE A 200 -12.50 1.27 6.42
CA ILE A 200 -12.97 2.62 6.77
C ILE A 200 -13.94 3.13 5.70
N ILE A 201 -13.63 2.91 4.42
CA ILE A 201 -14.49 3.35 3.31
C ILE A 201 -15.84 2.63 3.32
N GLU A 202 -15.82 1.32 3.58
CA GLU A 202 -17.02 0.47 3.58
C GLU A 202 -17.89 0.64 4.82
N LEU A 203 -17.37 1.25 5.89
CA LEU A 203 -18.05 1.41 7.17
C LEU A 203 -19.35 2.20 7.03
N GLU A 204 -20.48 1.53 7.26
CA GLU A 204 -21.80 2.15 7.12
C GLU A 204 -22.24 2.95 8.35
N GLU A 205 -21.83 2.50 9.55
CA GLU A 205 -22.22 3.09 10.82
C GLU A 205 -21.01 3.46 11.69
N PRO A 206 -21.09 4.54 12.49
CA PRO A 206 -20.01 4.93 13.38
C PRO A 206 -19.62 3.82 14.37
N SER A 207 -18.35 3.44 14.35
CA SER A 207 -17.81 2.44 15.27
C SER A 207 -16.93 3.08 16.34
N ARG A 208 -17.37 2.99 17.60
CA ARG A 208 -16.57 3.41 18.77
C ARG A 208 -15.28 2.59 18.90
N LEU A 209 -15.37 1.30 18.60
CA LEU A 209 -14.23 0.39 18.69
C LEU A 209 -13.16 0.76 17.68
N LEU A 210 -13.55 0.98 16.41
CA LEU A 210 -12.64 1.40 15.36
C LEU A 210 -12.08 2.80 15.62
N SER A 211 -12.91 3.71 16.13
CA SER A 211 -12.47 5.04 16.57
C SER A 211 -11.37 4.96 17.62
N SER A 212 -11.52 4.11 18.64
CA SER A 212 -10.49 3.92 19.67
C SER A 212 -9.19 3.35 19.10
N ALA A 213 -9.28 2.33 18.24
CA ALA A 213 -8.12 1.74 17.58
C ALA A 213 -7.36 2.78 16.74
N ILE A 214 -8.07 3.53 15.91
CA ILE A 214 -7.47 4.53 15.02
C ILE A 214 -6.83 5.68 15.80
N VAL A 215 -7.40 6.10 16.93
CA VAL A 215 -6.77 7.11 17.81
C VAL A 215 -5.40 6.63 18.30
N GLU A 216 -5.27 5.36 18.68
CA GLU A 216 -3.97 4.80 19.08
C GLU A 216 -3.00 4.70 17.90
N CYS A 217 -3.50 4.32 16.72
CA CYS A 217 -2.71 4.27 15.50
C CYS A 217 -2.14 5.64 15.14
N VAL A 218 -2.96 6.70 15.16
CA VAL A 218 -2.51 8.08 14.91
C VAL A 218 -1.40 8.50 15.87
N LYS A 219 -1.48 8.08 17.14
CA LYS A 219 -0.44 8.40 18.14
C LYS A 219 0.87 7.68 17.88
N ASN A 220 0.82 6.41 17.46
CA ASN A 220 2.00 5.57 17.33
C ASN A 220 2.69 5.68 15.96
N PHE A 221 1.93 6.01 14.91
CA PHE A 221 2.40 6.10 13.53
C PHE A 221 1.63 7.21 12.77
N PRO A 222 1.79 8.48 13.18
CA PRO A 222 1.04 9.61 12.63
C PRO A 222 1.31 9.82 11.14
N ASP A 223 2.55 9.64 10.69
CA ASP A 223 2.95 9.93 9.31
C ASP A 223 2.38 8.87 8.35
N GLU A 224 2.35 7.60 8.76
CA GLU A 224 1.75 6.52 7.99
C GLU A 224 0.23 6.61 7.95
N ILE A 225 -0.43 7.00 9.05
CA ILE A 225 -1.88 7.30 9.01
C ILE A 225 -2.15 8.50 8.11
N GLN A 226 -1.32 9.54 8.15
CA GLN A 226 -1.47 10.68 7.25
C GLN A 226 -1.39 10.23 5.78
N GLN A 227 -0.33 9.52 5.42
CA GLN A 227 -0.02 9.17 4.03
C GLN A 227 -0.95 8.09 3.47
N PHE A 228 -1.19 7.00 4.22
CA PHE A 228 -1.87 5.81 3.71
C PHE A 228 -3.37 5.78 4.03
N ILE A 229 -3.85 6.58 4.99
CA ILE A 229 -5.26 6.64 5.36
C ILE A 229 -5.85 8.02 5.06
N PHE A 230 -5.37 9.08 5.72
CA PHE A 230 -6.00 10.39 5.62
C PHE A 230 -6.02 10.95 4.20
N VAL A 231 -4.86 10.99 3.51
CA VAL A 231 -4.77 11.53 2.15
C VAL A 231 -5.66 10.77 1.16
N PRO A 232 -5.64 9.41 1.09
CA PRO A 232 -6.57 8.66 0.25
C PRO A 232 -8.05 8.92 0.55
N LEU A 233 -8.41 9.09 1.83
CA LEU A 233 -9.80 9.33 2.24
C LEU A 233 -10.37 10.67 1.75
N LEU A 234 -9.53 11.68 1.51
CA LEU A 234 -9.96 13.02 1.07
C LEU A 234 -10.80 13.03 -0.21
N ASN A 235 -10.64 12.02 -1.06
CA ASN A 235 -11.40 11.92 -2.31
C ASN A 235 -12.34 10.71 -2.35
N ALA A 236 -12.31 9.84 -1.32
CA ALA A 236 -13.16 8.66 -1.23
C ALA A 236 -14.64 9.02 -1.00
N GLU A 237 -15.53 8.09 -1.34
CA GLU A 237 -16.95 8.16 -0.99
C GLU A 237 -17.19 7.49 0.35
N LEU A 238 -17.09 8.28 1.43
CA LEU A 238 -17.31 7.81 2.79
C LEU A 238 -18.81 7.69 3.09
N LYS A 239 -19.23 6.53 3.58
CA LYS A 239 -20.56 6.33 4.16
C LYS A 239 -20.65 6.93 5.58
N ASP A 240 -19.66 6.65 6.43
CA ASP A 240 -19.48 7.30 7.73
C ASP A 240 -18.37 8.38 7.69
N THR A 241 -18.73 9.63 8.00
CA THR A 241 -17.80 10.76 8.05
C THR A 241 -17.33 11.08 9.48
N MET A 242 -17.82 10.37 10.50
CA MET A 242 -17.38 10.58 11.88
C MET A 242 -15.95 10.10 12.09
N LEU A 243 -15.57 8.96 11.50
CA LEU A 243 -14.24 8.41 11.71
C LEU A 243 -13.12 9.32 11.17
N ILE A 244 -13.30 9.95 10.01
CA ILE A 244 -12.33 10.93 9.50
C ILE A 244 -12.21 12.16 10.40
N THR A 245 -13.32 12.60 11.00
CA THR A 245 -13.29 13.68 11.99
C THR A 245 -12.51 13.25 13.24
N THR A 246 -12.69 12.01 13.69
CA THR A 246 -11.89 11.42 14.79
C THR A 246 -10.41 11.37 14.44
N ILE A 247 -10.04 10.93 13.23
CA ILE A 247 -8.65 10.90 12.75
C ILE A 247 -8.03 12.28 12.89
N ILE A 248 -8.62 13.30 12.27
CA ILE A 248 -8.09 14.68 12.28
C ILE A 248 -7.96 15.24 13.70
N ASN A 249 -8.94 14.95 14.55
CA ASN A 249 -8.92 15.40 15.95
C ASN A 249 -7.89 14.68 16.81
N SER A 250 -7.44 13.50 16.38
CA SER A 250 -6.41 12.71 17.09
C SER A 250 -4.99 13.20 16.81
N PHE A 251 -4.78 13.94 15.72
CA PHE A 251 -3.50 14.57 15.44
C PHE A 251 -3.26 15.79 16.33
N ASP A 252 -2.01 15.93 16.78
CA ASP A 252 -1.56 17.09 17.53
C ASP A 252 -1.69 18.38 16.72
N LEU A 253 -1.84 19.51 17.43
CA LEU A 253 -2.07 20.81 16.81
C LEU A 253 -0.95 21.22 15.84
N GLU A 254 0.30 20.81 16.11
CA GLU A 254 1.44 21.06 15.22
C GLU A 254 1.30 20.34 13.87
N LYS A 255 0.81 19.09 13.88
CA LYS A 255 0.58 18.30 12.66
C LYS A 255 -0.66 18.75 11.88
N LYS A 256 -1.59 19.49 12.50
CA LYS A 256 -2.79 20.01 11.80
C LYS A 256 -2.47 20.96 10.65
N ALA A 257 -1.36 21.70 10.71
CA ALA A 257 -0.91 22.53 9.60
C ALA A 257 -0.56 21.69 8.37
N ILE A 258 0.20 20.60 8.58
CA ILE A 258 0.57 19.66 7.53
C ILE A 258 -0.68 18.98 6.96
N LEU A 259 -1.61 18.53 7.81
CA LEU A 259 -2.87 17.93 7.33
C LEU A 259 -3.70 18.91 6.49
N LEU A 260 -3.68 20.21 6.82
CA LEU A 260 -4.35 21.23 6.03
C LEU A 260 -3.65 21.43 4.68
N GLU A 261 -2.31 21.42 4.63
CA GLU A 261 -1.56 21.48 3.38
C GLU A 261 -1.91 20.30 2.46
N GLU A 262 -1.92 19.09 3.02
CA GLU A 262 -2.33 17.86 2.33
C GLU A 262 -3.77 17.97 1.81
N PHE A 263 -4.70 18.42 2.67
CA PHE A 263 -6.08 18.67 2.28
C PHE A 263 -6.15 19.61 1.06
N LEU A 264 -5.44 20.74 1.10
CA LEU A 264 -5.44 21.73 0.03
C LEU A 264 -4.68 21.30 -1.22
N ALA A 265 -3.79 20.31 -1.11
CA ALA A 265 -3.06 19.75 -2.25
C ALA A 265 -3.86 18.65 -2.98
N TYR A 266 -4.56 17.80 -2.23
CA TYR A 266 -5.16 16.58 -2.78
C TYR A 266 -6.68 16.63 -2.97
N VAL A 267 -7.41 17.53 -2.31
CA VAL A 267 -8.87 17.63 -2.48
C VAL A 267 -9.20 18.14 -3.88
N LYS A 268 -9.81 17.28 -4.69
CA LYS A 268 -10.26 17.63 -6.05
C LYS A 268 -11.55 18.44 -6.04
N GLU A 269 -12.44 18.12 -5.11
CA GLU A 269 -13.76 18.73 -5.00
C GLU A 269 -14.18 18.87 -3.53
N LEU A 270 -14.74 20.03 -3.17
CA LEU A 270 -15.25 20.27 -1.83
C LEU A 270 -16.60 19.54 -1.61
N LYS A 271 -16.56 18.39 -0.94
CA LYS A 271 -17.72 17.62 -0.48
C LYS A 271 -18.31 18.22 0.81
N SER A 272 -19.54 17.84 1.16
CA SER A 272 -20.24 18.40 2.33
C SER A 272 -19.50 18.14 3.65
N TRP A 273 -18.96 16.94 3.83
CA TRP A 273 -18.21 16.57 5.04
C TRP A 273 -16.84 17.26 5.15
N HIS A 274 -16.27 17.73 4.03
CA HIS A 274 -15.07 18.56 4.07
C HIS A 274 -15.30 19.89 4.79
N ILE A 275 -16.54 20.39 4.85
CA ILE A 275 -16.87 21.63 5.56
C ILE A 275 -16.54 21.47 7.06
N SER A 276 -16.91 20.34 7.66
CA SER A 276 -16.60 20.04 9.07
C SER A 276 -15.09 19.90 9.32
N ILE A 277 -14.36 19.35 8.35
CA ILE A 277 -12.90 19.23 8.41
C ILE A 277 -12.23 20.61 8.37
N LEU A 278 -12.63 21.46 7.42
CA LEU A 278 -12.12 22.82 7.33
C LEU A 278 -12.44 23.63 8.58
N GLN A 279 -13.59 23.40 9.23
CA GLN A 279 -13.88 24.01 10.53
C GLN A 279 -12.87 23.59 11.61
N ASN A 280 -12.43 22.33 11.64
CA ASN A 280 -11.40 21.86 12.57
C ASN A 280 -10.02 22.47 12.31
N PHE A 281 -9.74 22.89 11.07
CA PHE A 281 -8.49 23.54 10.70
C PHE A 281 -8.50 25.07 10.89
N LEU A 282 -9.61 25.68 11.30
CA LEU A 282 -9.66 27.13 11.54
C LEU A 282 -8.71 27.60 12.66
N SER A 283 -8.28 26.71 13.55
CA SER A 283 -7.26 27.04 14.58
C SER A 283 -5.84 27.13 14.03
N VAL A 284 -5.60 26.65 12.80
CA VAL A 284 -4.30 26.70 12.14
C VAL A 284 -4.07 28.11 11.60
N ARG A 285 -2.88 28.65 11.82
CA ARG A 285 -2.48 29.93 11.22
C ARG A 285 -2.26 29.73 9.71
N LEU A 286 -3.06 30.40 8.91
CA LEU A 286 -2.98 30.32 7.46
C LEU A 286 -1.91 31.26 6.90
N ASP A 287 -1.09 30.77 5.99
CA ASP A 287 -0.26 31.62 5.15
C ASP A 287 -1.06 32.15 3.94
N HIS A 288 -0.43 33.01 3.13
CA HIS A 288 -1.07 33.59 1.95
C HIS A 288 -1.50 32.53 0.93
N ASN A 289 -0.70 31.48 0.71
CA ASN A 289 -0.96 30.43 -0.27
C ASN A 289 -2.12 29.53 0.17
N MET A 290 -2.15 29.13 1.44
CA MET A 290 -3.26 28.38 2.03
C MET A 290 -4.56 29.17 1.97
N THR A 291 -4.50 30.46 2.32
CA THR A 291 -5.64 31.37 2.25
C THR A 291 -6.18 31.44 0.82
N ASP A 292 -5.30 31.60 -0.18
CA ASP A 292 -5.68 31.63 -1.60
C ASP A 292 -6.33 30.32 -2.08
N LYS A 293 -5.78 29.17 -1.69
CA LYS A 293 -6.39 27.87 -2.02
C LYS A 293 -7.76 27.69 -1.39
N ILE A 294 -7.93 28.09 -0.13
CA ILE A 294 -9.21 28.01 0.59
C ILE A 294 -10.26 28.93 -0.05
N THR A 295 -9.91 30.18 -0.39
CA THR A 295 -10.86 31.10 -1.04
C THR A 295 -11.29 30.59 -2.41
N LYS A 296 -10.37 30.00 -3.19
CA LYS A 296 -10.68 29.34 -4.47
C LYS A 296 -11.61 28.14 -4.29
N LEU A 297 -11.39 27.29 -3.28
CA LEU A 297 -12.28 26.17 -2.96
C LEU A 297 -13.69 26.64 -2.59
N PHE A 298 -13.79 27.72 -1.80
CA PHE A 298 -15.08 28.31 -1.46
C PHE A 298 -15.79 28.88 -2.68
N SER A 299 -15.08 29.64 -3.52
CA SER A 299 -15.64 30.20 -4.76
C SER A 299 -16.17 29.10 -5.69
N GLY A 300 -15.40 28.03 -5.90
CA GLY A 300 -15.77 26.92 -6.77
C GLY A 300 -17.06 26.19 -6.37
N LYS A 301 -17.48 26.25 -5.09
CA LYS A 301 -18.70 25.60 -4.59
C LYS A 301 -19.72 26.54 -3.93
N ALA A 302 -19.52 27.86 -4.04
CA ALA A 302 -20.36 28.85 -3.36
C ALA A 302 -21.84 28.74 -3.74
N LEU A 303 -22.13 28.55 -5.04
CA LEU A 303 -23.49 28.38 -5.54
C LEU A 303 -24.12 27.07 -5.05
N TYR A 304 -23.36 25.98 -5.02
CA TYR A 304 -23.85 24.66 -4.62
C TYR A 304 -24.25 24.63 -3.14
N TYR A 305 -23.45 25.25 -2.28
CA TYR A 305 -23.69 25.32 -0.83
C TYR A 305 -24.34 26.65 -0.38
N SER A 306 -24.98 27.40 -1.28
CA SER A 306 -25.50 28.75 -0.97
C SER A 306 -26.49 28.79 0.19
N LYS A 307 -27.29 27.73 0.34
CA LYS A 307 -28.30 27.55 1.39
C LYS A 307 -27.80 26.77 2.61
N ASP A 308 -26.59 26.22 2.56
CA ASP A 308 -26.03 25.40 3.63
C ASP A 308 -25.54 26.30 4.80
N LYS A 309 -26.19 26.14 5.96
CA LYS A 309 -25.84 26.88 7.17
C LYS A 309 -24.43 26.56 7.69
N THR A 310 -23.98 25.31 7.52
CA THR A 310 -22.65 24.88 7.97
C THR A 310 -21.56 25.53 7.12
N PHE A 311 -21.78 25.60 5.81
CA PHE A 311 -20.91 26.32 4.88
C PHE A 311 -20.89 27.82 5.18
N GLY A 312 -22.06 28.44 5.36
CA GLY A 312 -22.15 29.85 5.77
C GLY A 312 -21.42 30.14 7.09
N LYS A 313 -21.53 29.25 8.09
CA LYS A 313 -20.81 29.39 9.36
C LYS A 313 -19.29 29.24 9.18
N LEU A 314 -18.84 28.34 8.31
CA LEU A 314 -17.42 28.18 7.98
C LEU A 314 -16.86 29.45 7.36
N ILE A 315 -17.52 30.00 6.33
CA ILE A 315 -17.10 31.25 5.68
C ILE A 315 -17.03 32.41 6.69
N LEU A 316 -18.08 32.58 7.52
CA LEU A 316 -18.10 33.64 8.52
C LEU A 316 -16.93 33.50 9.51
N SER A 317 -16.65 32.27 9.96
CA SER A 317 -15.55 32.01 10.89
C SER A 317 -14.19 32.26 10.23
N PHE A 318 -14.04 31.85 8.97
CA PHE A 318 -12.84 32.10 8.18
C PHE A 318 -12.54 33.61 8.03
N LEU A 319 -13.55 34.41 7.68
CA LEU A 319 -13.41 35.87 7.52
C LEU A 319 -13.08 36.57 8.84
N LYS A 320 -13.59 36.07 9.97
CA LYS A 320 -13.28 36.63 11.30
C LYS A 320 -11.83 36.38 11.71
N LEU A 321 -11.26 35.24 11.31
CA LEU A 321 -9.90 34.84 11.67
C LEU A 321 -8.86 35.41 10.71
N ASN A 322 -9.22 35.64 9.44
CA ASN A 322 -8.31 36.10 8.40
C ASN A 322 -8.65 37.52 7.97
N THR A 323 -8.20 38.51 8.76
CA THR A 323 -8.52 39.94 8.54
C THR A 323 -7.65 40.63 7.48
N ALA A 324 -6.57 40.00 7.03
CA ALA A 324 -5.63 40.56 6.07
C ALA A 324 -5.64 39.77 4.75
N LEU A 325 -6.72 39.93 3.98
CA LEU A 325 -6.86 39.31 2.66
C LEU A 325 -6.22 40.19 1.58
N SER A 326 -5.63 39.57 0.55
CA SER A 326 -5.24 40.28 -0.66
C SER A 326 -6.48 40.80 -1.41
N GLN A 327 -6.29 41.76 -2.32
CA GLN A 327 -7.41 42.31 -3.09
C GLN A 327 -8.12 41.24 -3.93
N GLU A 328 -7.36 40.30 -4.52
CA GLU A 328 -7.91 39.18 -5.29
C GLU A 328 -8.73 38.23 -4.41
N GLN A 329 -8.19 37.85 -3.25
CA GLN A 329 -8.89 37.02 -2.26
C GLN A 329 -10.18 37.70 -1.78
N LYS A 330 -10.12 39.01 -1.51
CA LYS A 330 -11.27 39.81 -1.10
C LYS A 330 -12.36 39.82 -2.19
N ASN A 331 -11.98 40.00 -3.46
CA ASN A 331 -12.92 39.98 -4.57
C ASN A 331 -13.64 38.63 -4.69
N LEU A 332 -12.89 37.51 -4.63
CA LEU A 332 -13.47 36.16 -4.63
C LEU A 332 -14.44 35.95 -3.47
N MET A 333 -14.07 36.42 -2.26
CA MET A 333 -14.94 36.31 -1.09
C MET A 333 -16.20 37.17 -1.23
N VAL A 334 -16.14 38.33 -1.87
CA VAL A 334 -17.34 39.14 -2.18
C VAL A 334 -18.30 38.36 -3.08
N GLU A 335 -17.80 37.67 -4.10
CA GLU A 335 -18.63 36.81 -4.97
C GLU A 335 -19.28 35.66 -4.19
N VAL A 336 -18.49 34.96 -3.36
CA VAL A 336 -18.98 33.89 -2.48
C VAL A 336 -20.10 34.38 -1.56
N VAL A 337 -19.93 35.55 -0.95
CA VAL A 337 -20.91 36.14 -0.01
C VAL A 337 -22.15 36.64 -0.75
N ALA A 338 -22.00 37.18 -1.96
CA ALA A 338 -23.12 37.67 -2.76
C ALA A 338 -24.13 36.57 -3.07
N VAL A 339 -23.66 35.34 -3.33
CA VAL A 339 -24.51 34.18 -3.63
C VAL A 339 -24.98 33.44 -2.39
N ASN A 340 -24.46 33.74 -1.20
CA ASN A 340 -24.88 33.09 0.04
C ASN A 340 -26.33 33.50 0.40
N GLU A 341 -27.19 32.52 0.65
CA GLU A 341 -28.62 32.72 0.96
C GLU A 341 -28.93 32.52 2.46
N THR A 342 -27.91 32.36 3.30
CA THR A 342 -28.10 32.14 4.75
C THR A 342 -28.19 33.45 5.54
N LEU A 343 -28.62 33.34 6.80
CA LEU A 343 -28.65 34.45 7.75
C LEU A 343 -27.28 35.09 8.03
N PHE A 344 -26.18 34.44 7.63
CA PHE A 344 -24.82 34.90 7.83
C PHE A 344 -24.33 35.91 6.77
N LYS A 345 -25.07 36.11 5.68
CA LYS A 345 -24.69 37.02 4.58
C LYS A 345 -24.34 38.43 5.06
N ARG A 346 -25.27 39.09 5.77
CA ARG A 346 -25.08 40.48 6.26
C ARG A 346 -23.84 40.62 7.16
N PRO A 347 -23.61 39.75 8.16
CA PRO A 347 -22.35 39.73 8.91
C PRO A 347 -21.09 39.64 8.05
N MET A 348 -21.08 38.78 7.03
CA MET A 348 -19.91 38.63 6.15
C MET A 348 -19.67 39.88 5.30
N GLU A 349 -20.72 40.45 4.71
CA GLU A 349 -20.64 41.69 3.93
C GLU A 349 -20.05 42.84 4.76
N ASN A 350 -20.45 42.95 6.03
CA ASN A 350 -19.92 43.98 6.93
C ASN A 350 -18.44 43.78 7.24
N ILE A 351 -17.99 42.54 7.43
CA ILE A 351 -16.56 42.24 7.64
C ILE A 351 -15.76 42.63 6.39
N LEU A 352 -16.21 42.21 5.20
CA LEU A 352 -15.52 42.50 3.94
C LEU A 352 -15.47 44.01 3.60
N LYS A 353 -16.47 44.79 4.00
CA LYS A 353 -16.46 46.26 3.83
C LYS A 353 -15.44 46.96 4.73
N ASN A 354 -15.14 46.37 5.89
CA ASN A 354 -14.27 46.96 6.90
C ASN A 354 -12.81 46.47 6.83
N MET A 355 -12.54 45.41 6.07
CA MET A 355 -11.20 45.01 5.62
C MET A 355 -10.72 45.97 4.54
#